data_AF-A0A1G5GNZ3-F1
#
_entry.id   AF-A0A1G5GNZ3-F1
#
_cell.length_a   1.000
_cell.length_b   1.000
_cell.length_c   1.000
_cell.angle_alpha   90.00
_cell.angle_beta   90.00
_cell.angle_gamma   90.00
#
_symmetry.space_group_name_H-M   'P 1'
#
loop_
_entity.id
_entity.type
_entity.pdbx_description
1 polymer ?
#
loop_
_entity_poly.entity_id
_entity_poly.type
_entity_poly.pdbx_seq_one_letter_code
_entity_poly.pdbx_strand_id
1 'polypeptide(L)'
;MKKSSNYRKLTLALIFVFLMGITCISGCGKKEEKALSKYWAPDSNAAESLRNYVTKVTNEKDAENFIPVKDRIAVFDMDGTLTCETYYTYFDTMMFINYCLIDHPERVSDELKAAAAEIKPGYTAGEELARNFAKAYAGMTIKELYDYAVEFGQKKTDSFDNMRYADGFYLPMVEVVKYLYDNDFTIYVVSGTERTTTRALVANFPISEYVSPAHVIGTEFEVKQKGYEDVSSNMDYKYSDGDDLVFTGGFIQKNLNSNKTIWIEREIGQYPVLAFGNSGSDTSMMNYALDKRNPYPSEAYMVVADDDVREWGKQNWEEKSADYAEMGYVPVSMKNDFLEIYPDSIKRADIQYVEPAGAPDTGAGDSQNQDDAAYTGTSDAADTEISDDAADTDSSENLDQEQDNAA
;
A
#
# COMPACT_ATOMS: atom_id res chain seq x y z
N MET A 1 11.54 69.02 -55.47
CA MET A 1 11.27 67.77 -56.22
C MET A 1 11.62 66.55 -55.35
N LYS A 2 10.62 65.69 -55.10
CA LYS A 2 10.68 64.22 -54.89
C LYS A 2 11.71 63.61 -53.91
N LYS A 3 11.68 63.92 -52.61
CA LYS A 3 12.33 63.05 -51.59
C LYS A 3 11.51 62.69 -50.33
N SER A 4 10.41 63.38 -50.01
CA SER A 4 9.65 63.08 -48.76
C SER A 4 8.55 62.00 -48.90
N SER A 5 8.19 61.59 -50.12
CA SER A 5 7.10 60.62 -50.36
C SER A 5 7.51 59.16 -50.09
N ASN A 6 8.79 58.83 -50.28
CA ASN A 6 9.27 57.46 -50.17
C ASN A 6 9.44 57.00 -48.71
N TYR A 7 9.79 57.89 -47.79
CA TYR A 7 9.95 57.54 -46.38
C TYR A 7 8.61 57.21 -45.72
N ARG A 8 7.53 57.96 -46.02
CA ARG A 8 6.19 57.67 -45.49
C ARG A 8 5.64 56.30 -45.95
N LYS A 9 5.94 55.88 -47.18
CA LYS A 9 5.55 54.57 -47.69
C LYS A 9 6.38 53.43 -47.08
N LEU A 10 7.66 53.68 -46.80
CA LEU A 10 8.55 52.71 -46.17
C LEU A 10 8.20 52.49 -44.69
N THR A 11 7.82 53.55 -43.97
CA THR A 11 7.40 53.46 -42.55
C THR A 11 6.04 52.79 -42.39
N LEU A 12 5.08 53.04 -43.29
CA LEU A 12 3.80 52.32 -43.29
C LEU A 12 3.95 50.84 -43.68
N ALA A 13 4.84 50.50 -44.61
CA ALA A 13 5.11 49.11 -44.98
C ALA A 13 5.79 48.32 -43.85
N LEU A 14 6.70 48.95 -43.10
CA LEU A 14 7.35 48.33 -41.93
C LEU A 14 6.38 48.11 -40.76
N ILE A 15 5.43 49.01 -40.54
CA ILE A 15 4.38 48.82 -39.52
C ILE A 15 3.40 47.71 -39.94
N PHE A 16 3.08 47.58 -41.22
CA PHE A 16 2.22 46.49 -41.72
C PHE A 16 2.91 45.12 -41.65
N VAL A 17 4.22 45.05 -41.89
CA VAL A 17 5.01 43.81 -41.72
C VAL A 17 5.21 43.45 -40.24
N PHE A 18 5.29 44.45 -39.35
CA PHE A 18 5.35 44.21 -37.90
C PHE A 18 4.00 43.81 -37.30
N LEU A 19 2.87 44.29 -37.85
CA LEU A 19 1.53 43.87 -37.43
C LEU A 19 1.08 42.52 -38.03
N MET A 20 1.59 42.13 -39.21
CA MET A 20 1.38 40.77 -39.75
C MET A 20 2.31 39.71 -39.13
N GLY A 21 3.39 40.12 -38.47
CA GLY A 21 4.31 39.21 -37.78
C GLY A 21 3.85 38.73 -36.39
N ILE A 22 2.74 39.28 -35.87
CA ILE A 22 2.26 38.98 -34.50
C ILE A 22 1.03 38.04 -34.50
N THR A 23 0.43 37.70 -35.64
CA THR A 23 -0.83 36.93 -35.69
C THR A 23 -0.70 35.45 -36.05
N CYS A 24 0.48 34.84 -35.99
CA CYS A 24 0.64 33.40 -36.30
C CYS A 24 1.53 32.62 -35.32
N ILE A 25 1.52 32.96 -34.04
CA ILE A 25 1.77 31.96 -32.99
C ILE A 25 0.40 31.41 -32.58
N SER A 26 -0.26 30.71 -33.51
CA SER A 26 -1.27 29.73 -33.12
C SER A 26 -0.50 28.69 -32.33
N GLY A 27 -0.54 28.80 -31.01
CA GLY A 27 -0.06 27.76 -30.14
C GLY A 27 -0.69 26.45 -30.62
N CYS A 28 0.15 25.52 -31.07
CA CYS A 28 -0.14 24.11 -30.86
C CYS A 28 -0.26 23.94 -29.35
N GLY A 29 -1.43 24.29 -28.79
CA GLY A 29 -1.81 23.78 -27.50
C GLY A 29 -1.79 22.27 -27.66
N LYS A 30 -0.76 21.62 -27.12
CA LYS A 30 -0.89 20.21 -26.77
C LYS A 30 -2.19 20.16 -25.98
N LYS A 31 -3.19 19.50 -26.55
CA LYS A 31 -4.42 19.21 -25.82
C LYS A 31 -3.96 18.52 -24.56
N GLU A 32 -4.11 19.19 -23.42
CA GLU A 32 -3.68 18.63 -22.14
C GLU A 32 -4.46 17.31 -22.00
N GLU A 33 -3.72 16.21 -21.98
CA GLU A 33 -4.32 14.89 -21.89
C GLU A 33 -5.05 14.82 -20.55
N LYS A 34 -6.30 14.34 -20.56
CA LYS A 34 -7.13 14.25 -19.36
C LYS A 34 -6.36 13.38 -18.36
N ALA A 35 -6.12 13.84 -17.13
CA ALA A 35 -5.45 13.00 -16.13
C ALA A 35 -6.18 11.65 -15.98
N LEU A 36 -5.45 10.57 -15.70
CA LEU A 36 -6.03 9.21 -15.62
C LEU A 36 -6.77 8.85 -16.92
N SER A 37 -6.07 8.96 -18.06
CA SER A 37 -6.61 8.55 -19.37
C SER A 37 -5.67 7.69 -20.18
N LYS A 38 -4.43 7.47 -19.72
CA LYS A 38 -3.49 6.63 -20.45
C LYS A 38 -3.81 5.16 -20.24
N TYR A 39 -4.03 4.76 -18.99
CA TYR A 39 -4.28 3.36 -18.63
C TYR A 39 -5.68 3.12 -18.06
N TRP A 40 -6.50 4.16 -18.01
CA TRP A 40 -7.88 4.12 -17.50
C TRP A 40 -8.90 4.27 -18.63
N ALA A 41 -9.99 3.51 -18.53
CA ALA A 41 -11.08 3.57 -19.49
C ALA A 41 -11.70 4.97 -19.53
N PRO A 42 -12.07 5.50 -20.72
CA PRO A 42 -12.60 6.86 -20.85
C PRO A 42 -13.89 7.11 -20.05
N ASP A 43 -14.66 6.06 -19.80
CA ASP A 43 -15.93 6.00 -19.08
C ASP A 43 -15.80 5.40 -17.66
N SER A 44 -14.57 5.27 -17.15
CA SER A 44 -14.34 4.84 -15.77
C SER A 44 -14.91 5.85 -14.77
N ASN A 45 -15.92 5.41 -14.00
CA ASN A 45 -16.54 6.20 -12.95
C ASN A 45 -15.55 6.51 -11.82
N ALA A 46 -14.69 5.56 -11.47
CA ALA A 46 -13.70 5.76 -10.41
C ALA A 46 -12.66 6.82 -10.80
N ALA A 47 -12.12 6.78 -12.02
CA ALA A 47 -11.20 7.81 -12.50
C ALA A 47 -11.88 9.19 -12.59
N GLU A 48 -13.16 9.25 -12.95
CA GLU A 48 -13.92 10.50 -12.92
C GLU A 48 -14.14 11.03 -11.50
N SER A 49 -14.52 10.16 -10.56
CA SER A 49 -14.64 10.50 -9.14
C SER A 49 -13.35 11.12 -8.61
N LEU A 50 -12.20 10.45 -8.85
CA LEU A 50 -10.92 10.90 -8.32
C LEU A 50 -10.49 12.25 -8.90
N ARG A 51 -10.68 12.48 -10.20
CA ARG A 51 -10.43 13.79 -10.81
C ARG A 51 -11.31 14.88 -10.21
N ASN A 52 -12.59 14.59 -9.98
CA ASN A 52 -13.53 15.54 -9.41
C ASN A 52 -13.15 15.87 -7.97
N TYR A 53 -12.81 14.87 -7.17
CA TYR A 53 -12.29 15.03 -5.81
C TYR A 53 -11.04 15.91 -5.78
N VAL A 54 -10.00 15.55 -6.56
CA VAL A 54 -8.73 16.30 -6.59
C VAL A 54 -8.97 17.74 -7.04
N THR A 55 -9.77 17.96 -8.09
CA THR A 55 -10.12 19.31 -8.56
C THR A 55 -10.82 20.13 -7.47
N LYS A 56 -11.71 19.49 -6.71
CA LYS A 56 -12.46 20.13 -5.61
C LYS A 56 -11.53 20.52 -4.46
N VAL A 57 -10.74 19.59 -3.95
CA VAL A 57 -9.95 19.79 -2.73
C VAL A 57 -8.68 20.61 -2.94
N THR A 58 -8.22 20.77 -4.19
CA THR A 58 -7.07 21.62 -4.54
C THR A 58 -7.47 23.03 -4.95
N ASN A 59 -8.77 23.32 -5.12
CA ASN A 59 -9.25 24.63 -5.51
C ASN A 59 -9.26 25.62 -4.33
N GLU A 60 -8.24 26.47 -4.25
CA GLU A 60 -8.10 27.52 -3.22
C GLU A 60 -9.31 28.49 -3.12
N LYS A 61 -10.13 28.59 -4.17
CA LYS A 61 -11.33 29.44 -4.17
C LYS A 61 -12.53 28.78 -3.49
N ASP A 62 -12.50 27.47 -3.29
CA ASP A 62 -13.51 26.71 -2.57
C ASP A 62 -13.08 26.52 -1.12
N ALA A 63 -13.19 27.58 -0.31
CA ALA A 63 -12.71 27.59 1.07
C ALA A 63 -13.40 26.55 1.99
N GLU A 64 -14.55 26.00 1.59
CA GLU A 64 -15.26 24.96 2.34
C GLU A 64 -14.61 23.58 2.13
N ASN A 65 -14.07 23.32 0.94
CA ASN A 65 -13.55 21.99 0.57
C ASN A 65 -12.04 21.95 0.38
N PHE A 66 -11.38 23.11 0.29
CA PHE A 66 -9.95 23.21 0.07
C PHE A 66 -9.15 22.56 1.20
N ILE A 67 -8.17 21.72 0.82
CA ILE A 67 -7.24 21.06 1.73
C ILE A 67 -5.85 21.70 1.56
N PRO A 68 -5.26 22.26 2.63
CA PRO A 68 -3.87 22.73 2.61
C PRO A 68 -2.91 21.60 2.23
N VAL A 69 -1.87 21.90 1.44
CA VAL A 69 -0.89 20.90 0.95
C VAL A 69 -0.39 19.95 2.04
N LYS A 70 -0.06 20.47 3.22
CA LYS A 70 0.44 19.67 4.36
C LYS A 70 -0.54 18.62 4.91
N ASP A 71 -1.82 18.75 4.59
CA ASP A 71 -2.89 17.88 5.07
C ASP A 71 -3.45 16.99 3.92
N ARG A 72 -2.87 17.06 2.71
CA ARG A 72 -3.25 16.24 1.54
C ARG A 72 -2.58 14.86 1.60
N ILE A 73 -2.99 14.03 2.55
CA ILE A 73 -2.39 12.72 2.77
C ILE A 73 -3.18 11.63 2.05
N ALA A 74 -2.52 10.84 1.22
CA ALA A 74 -3.08 9.67 0.56
C ALA A 74 -2.38 8.39 1.03
N VAL A 75 -3.15 7.37 1.42
CA VAL A 75 -2.63 6.07 1.86
C VAL A 75 -3.02 4.97 0.88
N PHE A 76 -2.09 4.09 0.55
CA PHE A 76 -2.29 2.97 -0.36
C PHE A 76 -1.90 1.67 0.32
N ASP A 77 -2.71 0.62 0.20
CA ASP A 77 -2.16 -0.73 0.31
C ASP A 77 -1.19 -1.02 -0.85
N MET A 78 -0.37 -2.06 -0.74
CA MET A 78 0.59 -2.46 -1.77
C MET A 78 0.10 -3.65 -2.59
N ASP A 79 0.10 -4.85 -1.99
CA ASP A 79 -0.31 -6.07 -2.68
C ASP A 79 -1.81 -6.00 -3.03
N GLY A 80 -2.16 -6.33 -4.26
CA GLY A 80 -3.52 -6.25 -4.80
C GLY A 80 -4.03 -4.84 -5.08
N THR A 81 -3.33 -3.80 -4.61
CA THR A 81 -3.70 -2.38 -4.82
C THR A 81 -2.72 -1.64 -5.74
N LEU A 82 -1.44 -1.61 -5.39
CA LEU A 82 -0.38 -1.04 -6.24
C LEU A 82 0.31 -2.10 -7.08
N THR A 83 0.40 -3.33 -6.57
CA THR A 83 1.14 -4.45 -7.18
C THR A 83 0.32 -5.72 -7.23
N CYS A 84 0.67 -6.61 -8.15
CA CYS A 84 0.17 -7.98 -8.23
C CYS A 84 0.29 -8.73 -6.88
N GLU A 85 -0.79 -9.36 -6.43
CA GLU A 85 -0.81 -10.30 -5.28
C GLU A 85 -1.14 -11.74 -5.70
N THR A 86 -1.26 -11.96 -7.00
CA THR A 86 -1.85 -13.13 -7.64
C THR A 86 -0.83 -13.91 -8.47
N TYR A 87 0.47 -13.74 -8.20
CA TYR A 87 1.51 -14.67 -8.67
C TYR A 87 1.12 -16.12 -8.30
N TYR A 88 0.60 -16.27 -7.10
CA TYR A 88 -0.34 -17.28 -6.58
C TYR A 88 -0.52 -17.01 -5.08
N THR A 89 0.39 -16.19 -4.54
CA THR A 89 0.33 -15.45 -3.29
C THR A 89 1.13 -14.13 -3.44
N TYR A 90 1.25 -13.39 -2.34
CA TYR A 90 1.85 -12.05 -2.21
C TYR A 90 3.36 -12.02 -2.50
N PHE A 91 3.90 -10.84 -2.82
CA PHE A 91 5.34 -10.69 -3.16
C PHE A 91 6.26 -11.22 -2.06
N ASP A 92 6.02 -10.84 -0.79
CA ASP A 92 6.88 -11.23 0.34
C ASP A 92 6.79 -12.72 0.69
N THR A 93 5.66 -13.33 0.37
CA THR A 93 5.39 -14.74 0.56
C THR A 93 6.10 -15.55 -0.52
N MET A 94 6.04 -15.07 -1.77
CA MET A 94 6.84 -15.61 -2.87
C MET A 94 8.34 -15.51 -2.57
N MET A 95 8.77 -14.39 -1.99
CA MET A 95 10.15 -14.18 -1.56
C MET A 95 10.55 -15.16 -0.45
N PHE A 96 9.71 -15.36 0.57
CA PHE A 96 9.94 -16.32 1.64
C PHE A 96 10.06 -17.75 1.12
N ILE A 97 9.18 -18.17 0.22
CA ILE A 97 9.23 -19.50 -0.41
C ILE A 97 10.56 -19.69 -1.13
N ASN A 98 10.99 -18.70 -1.92
CA ASN A 98 12.25 -18.76 -2.64
C ASN A 98 13.46 -18.80 -1.69
N TYR A 99 13.46 -17.97 -0.65
CA TYR A 99 14.53 -17.92 0.34
C TYR A 99 14.70 -19.27 1.03
N CYS A 100 13.61 -19.86 1.51
CA CYS A 100 13.62 -21.10 2.28
C CYS A 100 13.92 -22.33 1.43
N LEU A 101 13.48 -22.37 0.17
CA LEU A 101 13.53 -23.61 -0.64
C LEU A 101 14.59 -23.59 -1.73
N ILE A 102 15.03 -22.42 -2.21
CA ILE A 102 15.87 -22.29 -3.40
C ILE A 102 17.17 -21.54 -3.11
N ASP A 103 17.09 -20.31 -2.62
CA ASP A 103 18.24 -19.43 -2.54
C ASP A 103 19.14 -19.73 -1.35
N HIS A 104 18.52 -19.91 -0.18
CA HIS A 104 19.22 -20.06 1.10
C HIS A 104 18.64 -21.17 1.99
N PRO A 105 18.33 -22.37 1.47
CA PRO A 105 17.77 -23.47 2.27
C PRO A 105 18.69 -23.93 3.41
N GLU A 106 19.99 -23.64 3.33
CA GLU A 106 20.98 -23.91 4.37
C GLU A 106 20.92 -22.94 5.56
N ARG A 107 20.25 -21.80 5.40
CA ARG A 107 20.15 -20.75 6.43
C ARG A 107 18.89 -20.83 7.27
N VAL A 108 17.98 -21.75 6.95
CA VAL A 108 16.68 -21.89 7.61
C VAL A 108 16.48 -23.29 8.20
N SER A 109 15.64 -23.41 9.21
CA SER A 109 15.31 -24.69 9.85
C SER A 109 14.46 -25.60 8.94
N ASP A 110 14.43 -26.90 9.24
CA ASP A 110 13.54 -27.85 8.55
C ASP A 110 12.06 -27.49 8.73
N GLU A 111 11.69 -26.90 9.87
CA GLU A 111 10.33 -26.39 10.13
C GLU A 111 9.95 -25.25 9.17
N LEU A 112 10.85 -24.29 8.95
CA LEU A 112 10.59 -23.18 8.03
C LEU A 112 10.55 -23.64 6.57
N LYS A 113 11.39 -24.62 6.20
CA LYS A 113 11.31 -25.28 4.89
C LYS A 113 9.97 -25.98 4.70
N ALA A 114 9.50 -26.71 5.71
CA ALA A 114 8.19 -27.37 5.66
C ALA A 114 7.06 -26.34 5.52
N ALA A 115 7.05 -25.29 6.35
CA ALA A 115 6.08 -24.21 6.29
C ALA A 115 6.05 -23.52 4.91
N ALA A 116 7.21 -23.25 4.31
CA ALA A 116 7.31 -22.69 2.97
C ALA A 116 6.75 -23.62 1.89
N ALA A 117 7.01 -24.94 1.99
CA ALA A 117 6.54 -25.92 1.03
C ALA A 117 5.02 -26.20 1.10
N GLU A 118 4.37 -25.85 2.21
CA GLU A 118 2.92 -25.99 2.39
C GLU A 118 2.11 -24.84 1.76
N ILE A 119 2.75 -23.72 1.41
CA ILE A 119 2.07 -22.56 0.83
C ILE A 119 1.67 -22.87 -0.61
N LYS A 120 0.37 -22.73 -0.89
CA LYS A 120 -0.30 -23.02 -2.16
C LYS A 120 -1.24 -21.86 -2.52
N PRO A 121 -1.75 -21.80 -3.78
CA PRO A 121 -2.77 -20.81 -4.13
C PRO A 121 -3.94 -20.81 -3.13
N GLY A 122 -4.35 -19.63 -2.67
CA GLY A 122 -5.41 -19.47 -1.66
C GLY A 122 -4.93 -19.49 -0.20
N TYR A 123 -3.64 -19.65 0.06
CA TYR A 123 -3.09 -19.53 1.42
C TYR A 123 -3.25 -18.10 1.97
N THR A 124 -3.84 -17.97 3.16
CA THR A 124 -4.02 -16.67 3.83
C THR A 124 -2.78 -16.25 4.59
N ALA A 125 -2.20 -15.09 4.26
CA ALA A 125 -1.00 -14.56 4.91
C ALA A 125 -1.32 -13.88 6.27
N GLY A 126 -1.56 -14.71 7.29
CA GLY A 126 -1.80 -14.27 8.66
C GLY A 126 -0.54 -13.92 9.47
N GLU A 127 -0.75 -13.67 10.76
CA GLU A 127 0.33 -13.35 11.70
C GLU A 127 1.34 -14.50 11.86
N GLU A 128 0.88 -15.75 11.88
CA GLU A 128 1.74 -16.93 12.01
C GLU A 128 2.79 -16.99 10.89
N LEU A 129 2.35 -16.76 9.65
CA LEU A 129 3.25 -16.72 8.51
C LEU A 129 4.27 -15.57 8.64
N ALA A 130 3.84 -14.39 9.08
CA ALA A 130 4.76 -13.27 9.32
C ALA A 130 5.78 -13.55 10.44
N ARG A 131 5.40 -14.34 11.47
CA ARG A 131 6.35 -14.82 12.48
C ARG A 131 7.38 -15.77 11.88
N ASN A 132 7.01 -16.59 10.90
CA ASN A 132 7.95 -17.44 10.17
C ASN A 132 8.89 -16.64 9.28
N PHE A 133 8.41 -15.55 8.67
CA PHE A 133 9.26 -14.61 7.94
C PHE A 133 10.33 -13.99 8.85
N ALA A 134 9.91 -13.49 10.02
CA ALA A 134 10.84 -12.93 11.00
C ALA A 134 11.95 -13.94 11.35
N LYS A 135 11.58 -15.18 11.68
CA LYS A 135 12.55 -16.26 11.97
C LYS A 135 13.48 -16.57 10.78
N ALA A 136 12.98 -16.59 9.54
CA ALA A 136 13.78 -16.90 8.37
C ALA A 136 14.86 -15.85 8.08
N TYR A 137 14.55 -14.58 8.33
CA TYR A 137 15.47 -13.46 8.10
C TYR A 137 16.31 -13.09 9.34
N ALA A 138 16.23 -13.87 10.42
CA ALA A 138 17.00 -13.64 11.63
C ALA A 138 18.52 -13.59 11.34
N GLY A 139 19.19 -12.61 11.93
CA GLY A 139 20.63 -12.35 11.74
C GLY A 139 20.98 -11.53 10.50
N MET A 140 20.05 -11.33 9.56
CA MET A 140 20.27 -10.39 8.45
C MET A 140 20.29 -8.96 8.96
N THR A 141 21.19 -8.16 8.41
CA THR A 141 21.12 -6.70 8.51
C THR A 141 19.93 -6.17 7.73
N ILE A 142 19.51 -4.94 8.06
CA ILE A 142 18.44 -4.26 7.31
C ILE A 142 18.81 -4.14 5.82
N LYS A 143 20.08 -3.87 5.53
CA LYS A 143 20.58 -3.76 4.16
C LYS A 143 20.53 -5.10 3.42
N GLU A 144 20.87 -6.20 4.08
CA GLU A 144 20.83 -7.53 3.46
C GLU A 144 19.40 -7.94 3.06
N LEU A 145 18.40 -7.70 3.93
CA LEU A 145 17.00 -7.97 3.56
C LEU A 145 16.52 -7.06 2.43
N TYR A 146 16.89 -5.77 2.49
CA TYR A 146 16.59 -4.81 1.42
C TYR A 146 17.17 -5.27 0.08
N ASP A 147 18.46 -5.59 0.03
CA ASP A 147 19.15 -6.02 -1.19
C ASP A 147 18.54 -7.33 -1.72
N TYR A 148 18.20 -8.27 -0.82
CA TYR A 148 17.54 -9.52 -1.20
C TYR A 148 16.16 -9.27 -1.82
N ALA A 149 15.35 -8.36 -1.26
CA ALA A 149 14.07 -8.00 -1.84
C ALA A 149 14.21 -7.39 -3.25
N VAL A 150 15.22 -6.54 -3.47
CA VAL A 150 15.52 -5.97 -4.80
C VAL A 150 15.95 -7.07 -5.78
N GLU A 151 16.83 -7.98 -5.35
CA GLU A 151 17.28 -9.11 -6.16
C GLU A 151 16.13 -10.05 -6.52
N PHE A 152 15.31 -10.42 -5.53
CA PHE A 152 14.13 -11.24 -5.73
C PHE A 152 13.16 -10.59 -6.72
N GLY A 153 12.97 -9.27 -6.62
CA GLY A 153 12.20 -8.49 -7.60
C GLY A 153 12.65 -8.67 -9.05
N GLN A 154 13.94 -8.98 -9.30
CA GLN A 154 14.44 -9.22 -10.66
C GLN A 154 14.14 -10.61 -11.20
N LYS A 155 13.71 -11.55 -10.35
CA LYS A 155 13.38 -12.92 -10.77
C LYS A 155 12.07 -12.93 -11.55
N LYS A 156 11.99 -13.83 -12.52
CA LYS A 156 10.76 -14.08 -13.26
C LYS A 156 9.80 -14.91 -12.42
N THR A 157 8.51 -14.62 -12.57
CA THR A 157 7.42 -15.44 -12.06
C THR A 157 6.94 -16.41 -13.14
N ASP A 158 6.43 -17.57 -12.74
CA ASP A 158 5.84 -18.55 -13.64
C ASP A 158 4.36 -18.24 -13.97
N SER A 159 3.71 -17.39 -13.17
CA SER A 159 2.29 -17.04 -13.34
C SER A 159 2.03 -16.12 -14.54
N PHE A 160 3.08 -15.51 -15.07
CA PHE A 160 3.01 -14.57 -16.17
C PHE A 160 4.21 -14.74 -17.10
N ASP A 161 3.95 -14.75 -18.40
CA ASP A 161 4.99 -14.70 -19.42
C ASP A 161 5.71 -13.34 -19.38
N ASN A 162 7.04 -13.39 -19.31
CA ASN A 162 7.95 -12.23 -19.34
C ASN A 162 7.84 -11.24 -18.18
N MET A 163 7.15 -11.59 -17.09
CA MET A 163 7.07 -10.74 -15.90
C MET A 163 8.18 -11.07 -14.90
N ARG A 164 8.89 -10.07 -14.42
CA ARG A 164 9.61 -10.15 -13.15
C ARG A 164 8.69 -9.73 -12.01
N TYR A 165 8.94 -10.17 -10.78
CA TYR A 165 8.13 -9.72 -9.64
C TYR A 165 8.11 -8.18 -9.48
N ALA A 166 9.21 -7.51 -9.85
CA ALA A 166 9.30 -6.05 -9.89
C ALA A 166 8.38 -5.37 -10.94
N ASP A 167 7.99 -6.10 -11.99
CA ASP A 167 7.15 -5.59 -13.07
C ASP A 167 5.66 -5.67 -12.72
N GLY A 168 5.30 -6.21 -11.55
CA GLY A 168 3.92 -6.42 -11.12
C GLY A 168 3.18 -5.17 -10.65
N PHE A 169 3.76 -3.97 -10.73
CA PHE A 169 3.03 -2.73 -10.44
C PHE A 169 1.96 -2.48 -11.50
N TYR A 170 0.72 -2.22 -11.08
CA TYR A 170 -0.38 -1.93 -11.99
C TYR A 170 -0.18 -0.54 -12.61
N LEU A 171 -0.02 -0.47 -13.93
CA LEU A 171 0.17 0.79 -14.66
C LEU A 171 -0.90 1.86 -14.36
N PRO A 172 -2.21 1.53 -14.25
CA PRO A 172 -3.25 2.50 -13.89
C PRO A 172 -3.06 3.08 -12.48
N MET A 173 -2.57 2.28 -11.54
CA MET A 173 -2.37 2.72 -10.15
C MET A 173 -1.06 3.51 -9.99
N VAL A 174 -0.03 3.20 -10.79
CA VAL A 174 1.15 4.07 -10.94
C VAL A 174 0.73 5.44 -11.52
N GLU A 175 -0.21 5.48 -12.46
CA GLU A 175 -0.77 6.74 -12.99
C GLU A 175 -1.51 7.54 -11.89
N VAL A 176 -2.25 6.86 -11.00
CA VAL A 176 -2.88 7.49 -9.83
C VAL A 176 -1.85 8.07 -8.87
N VAL A 177 -0.81 7.30 -8.49
CA VAL A 177 0.26 7.77 -7.61
C VAL A 177 0.92 9.02 -8.19
N LYS A 178 1.29 8.99 -9.47
CA LYS A 178 1.85 10.15 -10.15
C LYS A 178 0.88 11.34 -10.15
N TYR A 179 -0.38 11.12 -10.47
CA TYR A 179 -1.39 12.17 -10.53
C TYR A 179 -1.57 12.87 -9.17
N LEU A 180 -1.62 12.11 -8.08
CA LEU A 180 -1.72 12.67 -6.74
C LEU A 180 -0.45 13.44 -6.36
N TYR A 181 0.73 12.91 -6.69
CA TYR A 181 2.01 13.58 -6.46
C TYR A 181 2.08 14.93 -7.21
N ASP A 182 1.67 14.97 -8.48
CA ASP A 182 1.63 16.19 -9.29
C ASP A 182 0.63 17.23 -8.74
N ASN A 183 -0.27 16.85 -7.83
CA ASN A 183 -1.25 17.71 -7.16
C ASN A 183 -0.93 17.95 -5.66
N ASP A 184 0.35 17.78 -5.29
CA ASP A 184 0.90 18.02 -3.96
C ASP A 184 0.30 17.16 -2.83
N PHE A 185 -0.12 15.93 -3.15
CA PHE A 185 -0.45 14.94 -2.12
C PHE A 185 0.82 14.29 -1.58
N THR A 186 0.88 14.11 -0.26
CA THR A 186 1.87 13.26 0.39
C THR A 186 1.36 11.83 0.39
N ILE A 187 2.11 10.93 -0.25
CA ILE A 187 1.69 9.54 -0.47
C ILE A 187 2.41 8.62 0.51
N TYR A 188 1.64 7.74 1.16
CA TYR A 188 2.12 6.69 2.04
C TYR A 188 1.68 5.31 1.51
N VAL A 189 2.55 4.31 1.71
CA VAL A 189 2.21 2.89 1.48
C VAL A 189 2.04 2.21 2.83
N VAL A 190 0.87 1.65 3.07
CA VAL A 190 0.43 1.01 4.32
C VAL A 190 0.11 -0.46 4.03
N SER A 191 1.14 -1.30 4.09
CA SER A 191 1.08 -2.69 3.59
C SER A 191 1.16 -3.73 4.70
N GLY A 192 0.54 -4.89 4.44
CA GLY A 192 0.73 -6.11 5.23
C GLY A 192 2.10 -6.76 5.05
N THR A 193 2.87 -6.39 4.02
CA THR A 193 4.25 -6.83 3.81
C THR A 193 5.22 -6.18 4.79
N GLU A 194 6.30 -6.89 5.11
CA GLU A 194 7.38 -6.42 5.97
C GLU A 194 7.94 -5.07 5.49
N ARG A 195 8.16 -4.14 6.43
CA ARG A 195 8.48 -2.74 6.16
C ARG A 195 9.71 -2.54 5.28
N THR A 196 10.82 -3.24 5.55
CA THR A 196 12.09 -3.13 4.81
C THR A 196 11.94 -3.62 3.38
N THR A 197 11.19 -4.70 3.18
CA THR A 197 10.80 -5.27 1.89
C THR A 197 9.96 -4.25 1.11
N THR A 198 8.90 -3.71 1.72
CA THR A 198 8.06 -2.66 1.11
C THR A 198 8.88 -1.42 0.74
N ARG A 199 9.82 -1.00 1.61
CA ARG A 199 10.75 0.11 1.32
C ARG A 199 11.66 -0.19 0.13
N ALA A 200 12.14 -1.42 0.00
CA ALA A 200 12.91 -1.85 -1.16
C ALA A 200 12.10 -1.74 -2.44
N LEU A 201 10.83 -2.16 -2.42
CA LEU A 201 9.97 -2.04 -3.60
C LEU A 201 9.70 -0.58 -3.97
N VAL A 202 9.26 0.22 -3.00
CA VAL A 202 8.98 1.66 -3.19
C VAL A 202 10.21 2.41 -3.72
N ALA A 203 11.41 2.10 -3.21
CA ALA A 203 12.63 2.81 -3.59
C ALA A 203 13.17 2.46 -4.98
N ASN A 204 12.84 1.28 -5.53
CA ASN A 204 13.49 0.76 -6.74
C ASN A 204 12.55 0.57 -7.93
N PHE A 205 11.24 0.57 -7.71
CA PHE A 205 10.24 0.26 -8.72
C PHE A 205 9.38 1.51 -9.05
N PRO A 206 8.42 1.45 -10.00
CA PRO A 206 7.90 2.61 -10.76
C PRO A 206 7.36 3.83 -10.00
N ILE A 207 7.22 3.75 -8.68
CA ILE A 207 6.73 4.83 -7.82
C ILE A 207 7.83 5.57 -7.03
N SER A 208 9.10 5.19 -7.20
CA SER A 208 10.24 5.75 -6.46
C SER A 208 10.44 7.27 -6.60
N GLU A 209 9.99 7.86 -7.71
CA GLU A 209 10.02 9.32 -7.92
C GLU A 209 8.92 10.07 -7.15
N TYR A 210 7.89 9.35 -6.69
CA TYR A 210 6.66 9.91 -6.14
C TYR A 210 6.45 9.57 -4.66
N VAL A 211 7.04 8.47 -4.19
CA VAL A 211 6.86 7.96 -2.83
C VAL A 211 8.20 7.75 -2.16
N SER A 212 8.42 8.42 -1.04
CA SER A 212 9.61 8.23 -0.21
C SER A 212 9.54 6.90 0.54
N PRO A 213 10.64 6.13 0.66
CA PRO A 213 10.69 4.96 1.55
C PRO A 213 10.44 5.31 3.03
N ALA A 214 10.58 6.58 3.42
CA ALA A 214 10.19 7.05 4.75
C ALA A 214 8.67 7.06 4.96
N HIS A 215 7.88 7.05 3.88
CA HIS A 215 6.41 7.02 3.91
C HIS A 215 5.85 5.60 3.81
N VAL A 216 6.61 4.61 4.29
CA VAL A 216 6.21 3.20 4.30
C VAL A 216 5.90 2.77 5.73
N ILE A 217 4.66 2.31 5.90
CA ILE A 217 4.14 1.66 7.11
C ILE A 217 3.90 0.19 6.76
N GLY A 218 4.65 -0.71 7.39
CA GLY A 218 4.64 -2.14 7.07
C GLY A 218 4.52 -3.02 8.29
N THR A 219 4.47 -4.33 8.06
CA THR A 219 4.67 -5.34 9.11
C THR A 219 6.06 -5.18 9.73
N GLU A 220 6.14 -5.23 11.05
CA GLU A 220 7.32 -4.88 11.82
C GLU A 220 7.95 -6.12 12.46
N PHE A 221 9.24 -6.32 12.19
CA PHE A 221 10.08 -7.33 12.84
C PHE A 221 11.01 -6.65 13.83
N GLU A 222 11.42 -7.37 14.88
CA GLU A 222 12.30 -6.82 15.89
C GLU A 222 13.71 -6.64 15.32
N VAL A 223 14.18 -5.40 15.39
CA VAL A 223 15.53 -4.99 15.00
C VAL A 223 16.29 -4.59 16.25
N LYS A 224 17.51 -5.11 16.39
CA LYS A 224 18.42 -4.74 17.47
C LYS A 224 19.82 -4.47 16.93
N GLN A 225 20.63 -3.88 17.80
CA GLN A 225 22.05 -3.81 17.54
C GLN A 225 22.64 -5.23 17.46
N LYS A 226 23.46 -5.46 16.44
CA LYS A 226 24.19 -6.72 16.26
C LYS A 226 25.08 -7.04 17.47
N GLY A 227 25.00 -8.27 17.97
CA GLY A 227 25.65 -8.72 19.21
C GLY A 227 24.88 -8.41 20.50
N TYR A 228 23.71 -7.76 20.40
CA TYR A 228 22.81 -7.44 21.50
C TYR A 228 21.37 -7.85 21.18
N GLU A 229 21.18 -8.92 20.42
CA GLU A 229 19.88 -9.46 20.02
C GLU A 229 19.12 -10.06 21.22
N ASP A 230 19.86 -10.69 22.15
CA ASP A 230 19.31 -11.42 23.30
C ASP A 230 18.98 -10.54 24.52
N VAL A 231 19.32 -9.25 24.50
CA VAL A 231 18.95 -8.34 25.59
C VAL A 231 17.53 -7.80 25.37
N SER A 232 16.80 -7.55 26.45
CA SER A 232 15.42 -7.03 26.36
C SER A 232 15.35 -5.61 25.78
N SER A 233 16.43 -4.83 25.87
CA SER A 233 16.50 -3.47 25.37
C SER A 233 17.94 -3.05 25.05
N ASN A 234 18.13 -2.32 23.94
CA ASN A 234 19.42 -1.72 23.59
C ASN A 234 19.60 -0.31 24.19
N MET A 235 18.90 0.07 25.27
CA MET A 235 19.00 1.42 25.87
C MET A 235 20.42 1.80 26.35
N ASP A 236 21.21 0.83 26.79
CA ASP A 236 22.59 1.07 27.25
C ASP A 236 23.60 1.11 26.10
N TYR A 237 23.15 0.80 24.88
CA TYR A 237 23.99 0.80 23.68
C TYR A 237 23.93 2.17 22.97
N LYS A 238 25.08 2.63 22.50
CA LYS A 238 25.21 3.86 21.69
C LYS A 238 25.81 3.49 20.35
N TYR A 239 25.08 3.83 19.28
CA TYR A 239 25.54 3.59 17.91
C TYR A 239 26.88 4.28 17.65
N SER A 240 27.85 3.53 17.14
CA SER A 240 29.16 4.01 16.70
C SER A 240 29.34 3.76 15.20
N ASP A 241 30.34 4.42 14.62
CA ASP A 241 30.64 4.28 13.19
C ASP A 241 30.96 2.82 12.84
N GLY A 242 30.26 2.29 11.83
CA GLY A 242 30.40 0.91 11.37
C GLY A 242 29.52 -0.13 12.08
N ASP A 243 28.65 0.28 13.01
CA ASP A 243 27.74 -0.65 13.68
C ASP A 243 26.55 -1.07 12.80
N ASP A 244 26.18 -2.35 12.90
CA ASP A 244 25.05 -2.92 12.16
C ASP A 244 23.80 -3.08 13.04
N LEU A 245 22.64 -2.84 12.43
CA LEU A 245 21.35 -3.26 12.96
C LEU A 245 20.91 -4.54 12.26
N VAL A 246 20.40 -5.51 13.01
CA VAL A 246 19.99 -6.83 12.51
C VAL A 246 18.60 -7.21 12.99
N PHE A 247 17.92 -8.03 12.20
CA PHE A 247 16.69 -8.70 12.62
C PHE A 247 17.00 -9.79 13.64
N THR A 248 16.28 -9.83 14.74
CA THR A 248 16.52 -10.84 15.81
C THR A 248 15.80 -12.17 15.54
N GLY A 249 14.87 -12.19 14.59
CA GLY A 249 13.86 -13.25 14.47
C GLY A 249 12.58 -12.96 15.26
N GLY A 250 12.57 -11.90 16.06
CA GLY A 250 11.40 -11.42 16.78
C GLY A 250 10.39 -10.76 15.85
N PHE A 251 9.11 -10.92 16.19
CA PHE A 251 7.99 -10.29 15.49
C PHE A 251 7.36 -9.24 16.41
N ILE A 252 7.08 -8.06 15.88
CA ILE A 252 6.43 -6.97 16.63
C ILE A 252 4.95 -6.87 16.27
N GLN A 253 4.62 -6.74 14.98
CA GLN A 253 3.24 -6.51 14.54
C GLN A 253 3.04 -6.85 13.06
N LYS A 254 1.88 -7.46 12.72
CA LYS A 254 1.38 -7.62 11.35
C LYS A 254 0.48 -6.43 10.99
N ASN A 255 0.82 -5.69 9.95
CA ASN A 255 0.11 -4.46 9.61
C ASN A 255 -1.14 -4.72 8.73
N LEU A 256 -2.14 -5.39 9.32
CA LEU A 256 -3.44 -5.70 8.70
C LEU A 256 -4.60 -5.21 9.59
N ASN A 257 -5.79 -5.06 9.02
CA ASN A 257 -7.01 -4.66 9.73
C ASN A 257 -6.79 -3.36 10.53
N SER A 258 -7.29 -3.30 11.77
CA SER A 258 -7.14 -2.15 12.67
C SER A 258 -5.69 -1.74 12.93
N ASN A 259 -4.70 -2.61 12.70
CA ASN A 259 -3.30 -2.21 12.84
C ASN A 259 -2.89 -1.19 11.77
N LYS A 260 -3.46 -1.25 10.55
CA LYS A 260 -3.23 -0.21 9.55
C LYS A 260 -3.66 1.16 10.10
N THR A 261 -4.84 1.24 10.71
CA THR A 261 -5.33 2.47 11.36
C THR A 261 -4.45 2.93 12.52
N ILE A 262 -4.09 2.01 13.43
CA ILE A 262 -3.27 2.32 14.60
C ILE A 262 -1.91 2.88 14.15
N TRP A 263 -1.28 2.29 13.13
CA TRP A 263 0.03 2.73 12.67
C TRP A 263 -0.02 3.98 11.79
N ILE A 264 -1.11 4.22 11.05
CA ILE A 264 -1.37 5.53 10.43
C ILE A 264 -1.40 6.62 11.52
N GLU A 265 -2.17 6.45 12.59
CA GLU A 265 -2.21 7.42 13.70
C GLU A 265 -0.82 7.59 14.34
N ARG A 266 -0.07 6.50 14.56
CA ARG A 266 1.24 6.57 15.22
C ARG A 266 2.34 7.22 14.38
N GLU A 267 2.37 6.95 13.08
CA GLU A 267 3.47 7.41 12.20
C GLU A 267 3.14 8.71 11.47
N ILE A 268 1.87 8.93 11.14
CA ILE A 268 1.42 10.12 10.41
C ILE A 268 0.81 11.15 11.37
N GLY A 269 0.03 10.69 12.36
CA GLY A 269 -0.65 11.57 13.33
C GLY A 269 -1.75 12.43 12.72
N GLN A 270 -2.29 12.03 11.57
CA GLN A 270 -3.33 12.74 10.83
C GLN A 270 -4.26 11.76 10.11
N TYR A 271 -5.50 12.16 9.91
CA TYR A 271 -6.43 11.45 9.03
C TYR A 271 -5.99 11.60 7.56
N PRO A 272 -5.78 10.50 6.82
CA PRO A 272 -5.66 10.56 5.38
C PRO A 272 -6.96 11.08 4.76
N VAL A 273 -6.83 11.80 3.64
CA VAL A 273 -7.98 12.33 2.89
C VAL A 273 -8.29 11.46 1.67
N LEU A 274 -7.38 10.55 1.30
CA LEU A 274 -7.60 9.50 0.32
C LEU A 274 -7.06 8.16 0.85
N ALA A 275 -7.81 7.09 0.60
CA ALA A 275 -7.36 5.73 0.90
C ALA A 275 -7.64 4.78 -0.28
N PHE A 276 -6.68 3.89 -0.58
CA PHE A 276 -6.78 2.91 -1.66
C PHE A 276 -6.43 1.51 -1.13
N GLY A 277 -7.27 0.52 -1.40
CA GLY A 277 -7.09 -0.88 -0.96
C GLY A 277 -7.72 -1.87 -1.95
N ASN A 278 -7.75 -3.16 -1.60
CA ASN A 278 -8.33 -4.22 -2.45
C ASN A 278 -9.01 -5.34 -1.64
N SER A 279 -8.87 -5.35 -0.32
CA SER A 279 -9.32 -6.46 0.52
C SER A 279 -10.13 -6.00 1.74
N GLY A 280 -10.82 -6.95 2.38
CA GLY A 280 -11.47 -6.71 3.68
C GLY A 280 -10.48 -6.21 4.76
N SER A 281 -9.20 -6.53 4.63
CA SER A 281 -8.17 -6.13 5.58
C SER A 281 -7.81 -4.65 5.55
N ASP A 282 -8.21 -3.94 4.49
CA ASP A 282 -8.01 -2.51 4.30
C ASP A 282 -9.13 -1.66 4.86
N THR A 283 -10.29 -2.26 5.14
CA THR A 283 -11.51 -1.54 5.54
C THR A 283 -11.30 -0.64 6.75
N SER A 284 -10.46 -1.03 7.71
CA SER A 284 -10.13 -0.17 8.86
C SER A 284 -9.36 1.11 8.45
N MET A 285 -8.44 1.01 7.49
CA MET A 285 -7.76 2.16 6.89
C MET A 285 -8.74 3.05 6.12
N MET A 286 -9.62 2.44 5.31
CA MET A 286 -10.66 3.16 4.56
C MET A 286 -11.60 3.93 5.51
N ASN A 287 -12.12 3.23 6.53
CA ASN A 287 -13.04 3.80 7.52
C ASN A 287 -12.39 4.91 8.34
N TYR A 288 -11.11 4.81 8.62
CA TYR A 288 -10.38 5.87 9.31
C TYR A 288 -10.23 7.12 8.44
N ALA A 289 -9.92 6.98 7.14
CA ALA A 289 -9.90 8.12 6.22
C ALA A 289 -11.30 8.78 6.07
N LEU A 290 -12.36 7.97 6.01
CA LEU A 290 -13.76 8.42 5.92
C LEU A 290 -14.39 8.81 7.27
N ASP A 291 -13.63 8.80 8.36
CA ASP A 291 -14.18 9.10 9.68
C ASP A 291 -14.74 10.52 9.70
N LYS A 292 -15.92 10.71 10.30
CA LYS A 292 -16.59 12.03 10.38
C LYS A 292 -15.80 13.08 11.18
N ARG A 293 -14.80 12.64 11.95
CA ARG A 293 -13.86 13.51 12.67
C ARG A 293 -12.74 14.03 11.76
N ASN A 294 -12.56 13.44 10.58
CA ASN A 294 -11.68 14.01 9.56
C ASN A 294 -12.21 15.41 9.19
N PRO A 295 -11.42 16.48 9.39
CA PRO A 295 -11.88 17.84 9.14
C PRO A 295 -12.02 18.16 7.64
N TYR A 296 -11.53 17.28 6.76
CA TYR A 296 -11.50 17.50 5.32
C TYR A 296 -12.41 16.51 4.58
N PRO A 297 -12.91 16.87 3.37
CA PRO A 297 -13.54 15.91 2.49
C PRO A 297 -12.58 14.74 2.19
N SER A 298 -13.07 13.51 2.26
CA SER A 298 -12.28 12.32 1.98
C SER A 298 -13.02 11.31 1.13
N GLU A 299 -12.26 10.49 0.39
CA GLU A 299 -12.77 9.40 -0.43
C GLU A 299 -11.90 8.15 -0.29
N ALA A 300 -12.51 6.98 -0.48
CA ALA A 300 -11.85 5.69 -0.39
C ALA A 300 -12.15 4.86 -1.65
N TYR A 301 -11.14 4.15 -2.15
CA TYR A 301 -11.20 3.42 -3.42
C TYR A 301 -10.75 1.97 -3.23
N MET A 302 -11.52 1.02 -3.77
CA MET A 302 -11.25 -0.41 -3.63
C MET A 302 -11.07 -1.08 -4.99
N VAL A 303 -9.88 -1.60 -5.26
CA VAL A 303 -9.57 -2.40 -6.46
C VAL A 303 -10.20 -3.78 -6.32
N VAL A 304 -10.98 -4.18 -7.32
CA VAL A 304 -11.59 -5.50 -7.43
C VAL A 304 -10.82 -6.29 -8.49
N ALA A 305 -10.19 -7.39 -8.10
CA ALA A 305 -9.48 -8.31 -8.98
C ALA A 305 -10.47 -9.21 -9.74
N ASP A 306 -11.21 -8.62 -10.70
CA ASP A 306 -12.27 -9.24 -11.50
C ASP A 306 -11.85 -9.58 -12.95
N ASP A 307 -10.55 -9.50 -13.26
CA ASP A 307 -10.01 -9.78 -14.59
C ASP A 307 -9.28 -11.13 -14.66
N ASP A 308 -10.00 -12.16 -15.09
CA ASP A 308 -9.48 -13.50 -15.31
C ASP A 308 -8.96 -13.73 -16.74
N VAL A 309 -8.54 -12.68 -17.44
CA VAL A 309 -7.97 -12.78 -18.80
C VAL A 309 -6.57 -12.17 -18.84
N ARG A 310 -6.43 -10.94 -18.35
CA ARG A 310 -5.17 -10.20 -18.28
C ARG A 310 -4.44 -10.43 -16.95
N GLU A 311 -5.17 -10.93 -15.96
CA GLU A 311 -4.74 -11.18 -14.58
C GLU A 311 -5.32 -12.55 -14.12
N TRP A 312 -4.95 -13.01 -12.93
CA TRP A 312 -5.48 -14.19 -12.25
C TRP A 312 -6.66 -13.90 -11.30
N GLY A 313 -7.16 -12.67 -11.30
CA GLY A 313 -8.29 -12.21 -10.51
C GLY A 313 -9.57 -13.00 -10.80
N LYS A 314 -10.24 -13.43 -9.73
CA LYS A 314 -11.47 -14.23 -9.78
C LYS A 314 -12.59 -13.66 -8.92
N GLN A 315 -12.41 -12.45 -8.38
CA GLN A 315 -13.42 -11.83 -7.54
C GLN A 315 -14.68 -11.54 -8.36
N ASN A 316 -15.84 -11.75 -7.76
CA ASN A 316 -17.11 -11.42 -8.37
C ASN A 316 -17.32 -9.89 -8.30
N TRP A 317 -17.36 -9.23 -9.47
CA TRP A 317 -17.55 -7.78 -9.55
C TRP A 317 -18.86 -7.33 -8.92
N GLU A 318 -19.98 -7.98 -9.24
CA GLU A 318 -21.30 -7.56 -8.78
C GLU A 318 -21.42 -7.60 -7.25
N GLU A 319 -20.89 -8.64 -6.63
CA GLU A 319 -20.86 -8.81 -5.18
C GLU A 319 -19.91 -7.81 -4.51
N LYS A 320 -18.62 -7.80 -4.91
CA LYS A 320 -17.61 -6.95 -4.27
C LYS A 320 -17.89 -5.46 -4.45
N SER A 321 -18.33 -5.05 -5.65
CA SER A 321 -18.64 -3.64 -5.90
C SER A 321 -19.87 -3.16 -5.11
N ALA A 322 -20.87 -4.02 -4.92
CA ALA A 322 -22.03 -3.72 -4.09
C ALA A 322 -21.63 -3.57 -2.61
N ASP A 323 -20.84 -4.50 -2.08
CA ASP A 323 -20.34 -4.46 -0.70
C ASP A 323 -19.52 -3.19 -0.43
N TYR A 324 -18.58 -2.88 -1.32
CA TYR A 324 -17.75 -1.67 -1.19
C TYR A 324 -18.57 -0.39 -1.31
N ALA A 325 -19.56 -0.34 -2.20
CA ALA A 325 -20.46 0.80 -2.30
C ALA A 325 -21.33 0.97 -1.05
N GLU A 326 -21.81 -0.12 -0.43
CA GLU A 326 -22.57 -0.07 0.83
C GLU A 326 -21.71 0.49 1.98
N MET A 327 -20.42 0.18 1.99
CA MET A 327 -19.45 0.74 2.95
C MET A 327 -19.04 2.19 2.65
N GLY A 328 -19.50 2.77 1.53
CA GLY A 328 -19.20 4.14 1.13
C GLY A 328 -17.88 4.30 0.37
N TYR A 329 -17.31 3.21 -0.16
CA TYR A 329 -16.10 3.21 -0.99
C TYR A 329 -16.46 3.24 -2.48
N VAL A 330 -15.53 3.70 -3.30
CA VAL A 330 -15.64 3.69 -4.76
C VAL A 330 -14.95 2.42 -5.30
N PRO A 331 -15.70 1.43 -5.82
CA PRO A 331 -15.10 0.24 -6.40
C PRO A 331 -14.43 0.55 -7.75
N VAL A 332 -13.32 -0.15 -8.02
CA VAL A 332 -12.53 -0.06 -9.25
C VAL A 332 -12.43 -1.47 -9.85
N SER A 333 -12.97 -1.68 -11.04
CA SER A 333 -12.91 -2.95 -11.76
C SER A 333 -11.59 -3.06 -12.52
N MET A 334 -10.73 -4.03 -12.20
CA MET A 334 -9.55 -4.28 -13.02
C MET A 334 -9.94 -4.61 -14.47
N LYS A 335 -11.05 -5.30 -14.67
CA LYS A 335 -11.54 -5.70 -16.00
C LYS A 335 -12.04 -4.52 -16.84
N ASN A 336 -12.85 -3.65 -16.25
CA ASN A 336 -13.58 -2.62 -16.98
C ASN A 336 -12.94 -1.24 -16.89
N ASP A 337 -12.28 -0.90 -15.78
CA ASP A 337 -11.68 0.41 -15.59
C ASP A 337 -10.23 0.49 -16.09
N PHE A 338 -9.48 -0.61 -16.04
CA PHE A 338 -8.10 -0.63 -16.52
C PHE A 338 -8.04 -1.01 -18.00
N LEU A 339 -7.44 -0.15 -18.84
CA LEU A 339 -7.17 -0.46 -20.25
C LEU A 339 -5.98 -1.40 -20.41
N GLU A 340 -4.94 -1.19 -19.59
CA GLU A 340 -3.70 -1.96 -19.60
C GLU A 340 -3.20 -2.09 -18.16
N ILE A 341 -3.12 -3.34 -17.66
CA ILE A 341 -2.72 -3.62 -16.27
C ILE A 341 -1.19 -3.62 -16.15
N TYR A 342 -0.53 -4.26 -17.11
CA TYR A 342 0.92 -4.37 -17.25
C TYR A 342 1.32 -4.07 -18.69
N PRO A 343 2.59 -3.76 -19.00
CA PRO A 343 3.06 -3.58 -20.37
C PRO A 343 2.67 -4.74 -21.29
N ASP A 344 2.23 -4.47 -22.53
CA ASP A 344 1.82 -5.44 -23.55
C ASP A 344 2.71 -6.70 -23.74
N SER A 345 4.00 -6.60 -23.39
CA SER A 345 4.95 -7.73 -23.42
C SER A 345 4.69 -8.79 -22.35
N ILE A 346 3.96 -8.43 -21.30
CA ILE A 346 3.61 -9.29 -20.18
C ILE A 346 2.20 -9.85 -20.39
N LYS A 347 2.08 -11.17 -20.28
CA LYS A 347 0.80 -11.87 -20.45
C LYS A 347 0.61 -12.86 -19.34
N ARG A 348 -0.64 -13.14 -18.99
CA ARG A 348 -0.94 -14.24 -18.08
C ARG A 348 -0.47 -15.56 -18.68
N ALA A 349 0.26 -16.35 -17.89
CA ALA A 349 0.67 -17.69 -18.30
C ALA A 349 -0.52 -18.66 -18.30
N ASP A 350 -0.35 -19.84 -18.90
CA ASP A 350 -1.38 -20.89 -18.87
C ASP A 350 -1.54 -21.53 -17.47
N ILE A 351 -0.51 -21.42 -16.63
CA ILE A 351 -0.44 -22.05 -15.30
C ILE A 351 -0.02 -20.99 -14.28
N GLN A 352 -0.83 -20.81 -13.22
CA GLN A 352 -0.51 -19.88 -12.13
C GLN A 352 0.52 -20.46 -11.15
N TYR A 353 0.41 -21.77 -10.89
CA TYR A 353 1.16 -22.46 -9.85
C TYR A 353 1.53 -23.86 -10.32
N VAL A 354 2.79 -24.23 -10.10
CA VAL A 354 3.31 -25.58 -10.35
C VAL A 354 3.70 -26.18 -9.02
N GLU A 355 3.06 -27.30 -8.66
CA GLU A 355 3.37 -27.99 -7.41
C GLU A 355 4.81 -28.52 -7.41
N PRO A 356 5.63 -28.22 -6.38
CA PRO A 356 7.00 -28.72 -6.30
C PRO A 356 7.07 -30.26 -6.26
N ALA A 357 8.02 -30.85 -6.97
CA ALA A 357 8.22 -32.30 -6.97
C ALA A 357 8.56 -32.82 -5.56
N GLY A 358 7.73 -33.73 -5.04
CA GLY A 358 7.91 -34.29 -3.69
C GLY A 358 7.27 -33.45 -2.57
N ALA A 359 6.45 -32.47 -2.91
CA ALA A 359 5.59 -31.80 -1.93
C ALA A 359 4.74 -32.85 -1.18
N PRO A 360 4.61 -32.75 0.16
CA PRO A 360 3.73 -33.63 0.91
C PRO A 360 2.30 -33.52 0.37
N ASP A 361 1.66 -34.66 0.15
CA ASP A 361 0.24 -34.72 -0.23
C ASP A 361 -0.60 -34.25 0.96
N THR A 362 -0.95 -32.96 0.94
CA THR A 362 -1.77 -32.34 1.98
C THR A 362 -3.27 -32.46 1.72
N GLY A 363 -3.70 -33.16 0.65
CA GLY A 363 -5.11 -33.38 0.35
C GLY A 363 -5.91 -32.11 -0.02
N ALA A 364 -5.25 -30.96 -0.19
CA ALA A 364 -5.89 -29.72 -0.63
C ALA A 364 -6.08 -29.69 -2.14
N GLY A 365 -6.92 -30.60 -2.66
CA GLY A 365 -7.46 -30.52 -4.02
C GLY A 365 -8.67 -29.58 -4.03
N ASP A 366 -8.66 -28.61 -4.94
CA ASP A 366 -9.78 -27.70 -5.25
C ASP A 366 -10.50 -27.09 -4.03
N SER A 367 -9.88 -26.11 -3.36
CA SER A 367 -10.67 -25.10 -2.64
C SER A 367 -11.21 -24.09 -3.65
N GLN A 368 -12.19 -24.50 -4.44
CA GLN A 368 -13.10 -23.57 -5.09
C GLN A 368 -13.97 -22.92 -4.00
N ASN A 369 -14.06 -21.59 -4.03
CA ASN A 369 -14.83 -20.74 -3.12
C ASN A 369 -14.47 -20.91 -1.64
N GLN A 370 -13.57 -20.08 -1.15
CA GLN A 370 -13.67 -19.61 0.23
C GLN A 370 -13.55 -18.11 0.24
N ASP A 371 -14.71 -17.51 0.50
CA ASP A 371 -14.95 -16.12 0.80
C ASP A 371 -13.82 -15.56 1.67
N ASP A 372 -13.37 -14.33 1.35
CA ASP A 372 -12.70 -13.49 2.33
C ASP A 372 -13.61 -13.48 3.54
N ALA A 373 -13.29 -14.29 4.56
CA ALA A 373 -14.11 -14.41 5.74
C ALA A 373 -14.28 -13.00 6.28
N ALA A 374 -15.51 -12.48 6.16
CA ALA A 374 -15.94 -11.31 6.86
C ALA A 374 -15.54 -11.57 8.32
N TYR A 375 -14.56 -10.82 8.81
CA TYR A 375 -14.23 -10.78 10.21
C TYR A 375 -15.42 -10.11 10.90
N THR A 376 -16.48 -10.88 11.11
CA THR A 376 -17.60 -10.51 11.96
C THR A 376 -17.10 -10.73 13.38
N GLY A 377 -16.59 -9.65 13.98
CA GLY A 377 -16.29 -9.64 15.40
C GLY A 377 -17.58 -9.86 16.19
N THR A 378 -17.87 -11.11 16.58
CA THR A 378 -18.82 -11.39 17.65
C THR A 378 -18.09 -11.18 18.96
N SER A 379 -18.45 -10.09 19.65
CA SER A 379 -18.10 -9.86 21.04
C SER A 379 -18.87 -10.87 21.90
N ASP A 380 -18.20 -11.90 22.41
CA ASP A 380 -18.66 -12.62 23.58
C ASP A 380 -18.46 -11.70 24.80
N ALA A 381 -19.52 -10.94 25.11
CA ALA A 381 -19.70 -10.36 26.42
C ALA A 381 -19.96 -11.50 27.39
N ALA A 382 -18.95 -11.83 28.20
CA ALA A 382 -19.15 -12.67 29.37
C ALA A 382 -20.02 -11.90 30.37
N ASP A 383 -21.27 -12.33 30.48
CA ASP A 383 -22.17 -12.02 31.58
C ASP A 383 -21.52 -12.44 32.90
N THR A 384 -21.09 -11.46 33.70
CA THR A 384 -20.96 -11.64 35.15
C THR A 384 -22.06 -10.84 35.80
N GLU A 385 -23.14 -11.54 36.16
CA GLU A 385 -24.15 -11.08 37.09
C GLU A 385 -23.47 -10.71 38.42
N ILE A 386 -23.51 -9.43 38.79
CA ILE A 386 -23.32 -9.00 40.19
C ILE A 386 -24.71 -8.69 40.71
N SER A 387 -25.22 -9.60 41.55
CA SER A 387 -26.42 -9.41 42.34
C SER A 387 -26.15 -8.45 43.49
N ASP A 388 -26.96 -7.40 43.58
CA ASP A 388 -27.16 -6.63 44.81
C ASP A 388 -27.74 -7.54 45.89
N ASP A 389 -27.08 -7.63 47.04
CA ASP A 389 -27.78 -7.79 48.31
C ASP A 389 -26.93 -7.24 49.47
N ALA A 390 -27.53 -6.32 50.21
CA ALA A 390 -26.97 -5.68 51.38
C ALA A 390 -27.24 -6.52 52.64
N ALA A 391 -26.23 -6.68 53.52
CA ALA A 391 -26.43 -6.84 54.96
C ALA A 391 -25.10 -6.65 55.73
N ASP A 392 -25.03 -5.51 56.41
CA ASP A 392 -24.66 -5.34 57.83
C ASP A 392 -23.80 -6.43 58.52
N THR A 393 -22.60 -6.06 58.99
CA THR A 393 -22.16 -6.27 60.39
C THR A 393 -20.75 -5.70 60.64
N ASP A 394 -20.73 -4.62 61.42
CA ASP A 394 -19.87 -4.36 62.59
C ASP A 394 -18.55 -5.16 62.75
N SER A 395 -17.41 -4.48 62.70
CA SER A 395 -16.49 -4.44 63.86
C SER A 395 -15.32 -3.46 63.65
N SER A 396 -15.14 -2.67 64.70
CA SER A 396 -14.06 -1.75 65.05
C SER A 396 -12.63 -2.30 64.90
N GLU A 397 -11.69 -1.42 64.55
CA GLU A 397 -10.46 -1.05 65.30
C GLU A 397 -9.51 -0.28 64.35
N ASN A 398 -9.42 1.05 64.50
CA ASN A 398 -8.30 1.76 65.11
C ASN A 398 -6.90 1.36 64.60
N LEU A 399 -6.21 2.27 63.89
CA LEU A 399 -5.03 3.00 64.40
C LEU A 399 -4.39 3.86 63.28
N ASP A 400 -4.39 5.18 63.50
CA ASP A 400 -3.28 6.16 63.44
C ASP A 400 -2.16 5.97 62.39
N GLN A 401 -2.01 6.92 61.46
CA GLN A 401 -1.07 8.08 61.48
C GLN A 401 0.36 7.77 61.04
N GLU A 402 0.80 8.47 59.99
CA GLU A 402 2.09 9.18 59.76
C GLU A 402 2.31 9.26 58.23
N GLN A 403 2.01 10.36 57.55
CA GLN A 403 2.77 11.63 57.43
C GLN A 403 4.21 11.49 56.89
N ASP A 404 4.41 12.12 55.72
CA ASP A 404 5.61 12.81 55.22
C ASP A 404 6.96 12.07 55.15
N ASN A 405 7.55 11.93 53.95
CA ASN A 405 8.42 12.95 53.37
C ASN A 405 9.09 12.52 52.05
N ALA A 406 9.52 13.55 51.32
CA ALA A 406 10.15 13.57 50.01
C ALA A 406 11.52 12.88 49.92
N ALA A 407 11.84 12.39 48.71
CA ALA A 407 13.07 12.68 47.95
C ALA A 407 12.87 12.32 46.48
#